data_AF-A0A4Q9Q7A2-F1
#
_entry.id   AF-A0A4Q9Q7A2-F1
#
_cell.length_a   1.000
_cell.length_b   1.000
_cell.length_c   1.000
_cell.angle_alpha   90.00
_cell.angle_beta   90.00
_cell.angle_gamma   90.00
#
_symmetry.space_group_name_H-M   'P 1'
#
loop_
_entity.id
_entity.type
_entity.pdbx_description
1 polymer ?
#
loop_
_entity_poly.entity_id
_entity_poly.type
_entity_poly.pdbx_seq_one_letter_code
_entity_poly.pdbx_strand_id
1 'polypeptide(L)'
;MRYFHVVGAPDKGEEDDDEALEAVTWDLAVACLALSVKFHRDVLFPLDVIYAQEFLDLAPHRMEFANLENAQRDVLEALAFRVGSVTPGAFMAELWEALPTLRILVGFDGGWDGVQDKAWDVLCDALQQQDLLRFPISLLTAATVTQGVLEVLVKRYKATGMNGRGKSLSKRDTASLRKAAKKCSRGVRLDIQEVLQISDVSGVNA
;
A
#
# COMPACT_ATOMS: atom_id res chain seq x y z
N MET A 1 -15.28 20.81 25.32
CA MET A 1 -15.41 22.02 26.16
C MET A 1 -14.03 22.63 26.27
N ARG A 2 -13.92 23.96 26.16
CA ARG A 2 -12.68 24.74 25.92
C ARG A 2 -11.64 24.64 27.04
N TYR A 3 -10.36 24.66 26.68
CA TYR A 3 -9.31 25.36 27.43
C TYR A 3 -8.28 26.02 26.49
N PHE A 4 -8.28 27.35 26.47
CA PHE A 4 -7.17 28.30 26.24
C PHE A 4 -7.28 29.24 27.45
N HIS A 5 -6.28 29.82 28.13
CA HIS A 5 -4.88 30.12 27.90
C HIS A 5 -4.36 30.57 29.29
N VAL A 6 -3.12 30.26 29.71
CA VAL A 6 -2.31 31.19 30.55
C VAL A 6 -0.85 31.02 30.16
N VAL A 7 -0.22 32.12 29.76
CA VAL A 7 1.19 32.24 29.37
C VAL A 7 2.05 32.51 30.61
N GLY A 8 3.18 31.80 30.76
CA GLY A 8 4.34 32.31 31.51
C GLY A 8 5.15 31.31 32.35
N ALA A 9 6.07 30.57 31.71
CA ALA A 9 7.35 30.03 32.20
C ALA A 9 7.96 29.21 31.03
N PRO A 10 9.28 28.90 30.96
CA PRO A 10 9.74 27.86 30.03
C PRO A 10 9.00 26.57 30.40
N ASP A 11 8.18 26.13 29.46
CA ASP A 11 6.89 25.50 29.74
C ASP A 11 7.08 23.99 30.00
N LYS A 12 7.13 23.60 31.28
CA LYS A 12 7.01 22.18 31.65
C LYS A 12 5.69 21.57 31.15
N GLY A 13 4.68 22.39 30.85
CA GLY A 13 3.42 21.93 30.28
C GLY A 13 3.52 21.52 28.82
N GLU A 14 4.43 22.10 28.03
CA GLU A 14 4.60 21.72 26.62
C GLU A 14 5.27 20.34 26.49
N GLU A 15 6.27 20.03 27.32
CA GLU A 15 6.90 18.70 27.34
C GLU A 15 5.93 17.60 27.81
N ASP A 16 5.14 17.88 28.86
CA ASP A 16 4.13 16.93 29.37
C ASP A 16 2.98 16.69 28.34
N ASP A 17 2.59 17.72 27.58
CA ASP A 17 1.55 17.63 26.54
C ASP A 17 2.05 16.83 25.31
N ASP A 18 3.30 17.01 24.90
CA ASP A 18 3.92 16.26 23.80
C ASP A 18 4.07 14.77 24.16
N GLU A 19 4.52 14.44 25.37
CA GLU A 19 4.61 13.05 25.85
C GLU A 19 3.22 12.37 25.90
N ALA A 20 2.19 13.10 26.35
CA ALA A 20 0.82 12.60 26.39
C ALA A 20 0.26 12.36 24.97
N LEU A 21 0.54 13.26 24.03
CA LEU A 21 0.14 13.10 22.63
C LEU A 21 0.85 11.92 21.96
N GLU A 22 2.14 11.72 22.26
CA GLU A 22 2.90 10.58 21.77
C GLU A 22 2.32 9.26 22.28
N ALA A 23 2.00 9.17 23.58
CA ALA A 23 1.39 7.97 24.16
C ALA A 23 0.04 7.63 23.50
N VAL A 24 -0.82 8.64 23.29
CA VAL A 24 -2.10 8.44 22.58
C VAL A 24 -1.88 8.02 21.13
N THR A 25 -0.88 8.58 20.45
CA THR A 25 -0.55 8.22 19.07
C THR A 25 -0.15 6.75 18.97
N TRP A 26 0.67 6.27 19.91
CA TRP A 26 1.02 4.85 20.01
C TRP A 26 -0.18 3.97 20.34
N ASP A 27 -1.06 4.40 21.25
CA ASP A 27 -2.29 3.66 21.57
C ASP A 27 -3.16 3.44 20.33
N LEU A 28 -3.36 4.49 19.54
CA LEU A 28 -4.11 4.41 18.28
C LEU A 28 -3.39 3.57 17.23
N ALA A 29 -2.06 3.67 17.12
CA ALA A 29 -1.27 2.89 16.18
C ALA A 29 -1.36 1.38 16.47
N VAL A 30 -1.18 0.97 17.73
CA VAL A 30 -1.32 -0.43 18.15
C VAL A 30 -2.77 -0.90 17.97
N ALA A 31 -3.76 -0.06 18.28
CA ALA A 31 -5.16 -0.39 18.03
C ALA A 31 -5.46 -0.64 16.55
N CYS A 32 -4.94 0.21 15.65
CA CYS A 32 -5.09 0.02 14.20
C CYS A 32 -4.45 -1.30 13.73
N LEU A 33 -3.26 -1.64 14.26
CA LEU A 33 -2.60 -2.90 13.96
C LEU A 33 -3.41 -4.10 14.46
N ALA A 34 -3.88 -4.06 15.71
CA ALA A 34 -4.68 -5.13 16.30
C ALA A 34 -5.98 -5.36 15.53
N LEU A 35 -6.68 -4.30 15.14
CA LEU A 35 -7.86 -4.38 14.28
C LEU A 35 -7.52 -4.97 12.91
N SER A 36 -6.47 -4.49 12.24
CA SER A 36 -6.03 -5.02 10.94
C SER A 36 -5.78 -6.52 10.99
N VAL A 37 -5.10 -7.00 12.03
CA VAL A 37 -4.87 -8.44 12.27
C VAL A 37 -6.20 -9.18 12.48
N LYS A 38 -7.09 -8.68 13.34
CA LYS A 38 -8.40 -9.30 13.60
C LYS A 38 -9.28 -9.43 12.35
N PHE A 39 -9.19 -8.48 11.42
CA PHE A 39 -9.99 -8.47 10.18
C PHE A 39 -9.35 -9.21 9.01
N HIS A 40 -8.03 -9.25 8.92
CA HIS A 40 -7.33 -9.72 7.72
C HIS A 40 -6.47 -10.96 7.90
N ARG A 41 -6.21 -11.40 9.14
CA ARG A 41 -5.41 -12.61 9.38
C ARG A 41 -6.33 -13.81 9.58
N ASP A 42 -6.06 -14.85 8.80
CA ASP A 42 -6.64 -16.17 9.05
C ASP A 42 -6.03 -16.79 10.31
N VAL A 43 -6.85 -17.49 11.09
CA VAL A 43 -6.45 -18.23 12.31
C VAL A 43 -6.51 -19.74 12.09
N LEU A 44 -6.65 -20.16 10.83
CA LEU A 44 -6.53 -21.55 10.43
C LEU A 44 -5.06 -21.97 10.37
N PHE A 45 -4.81 -23.20 10.79
CA PHE A 45 -3.49 -23.82 10.75
C PHE A 45 -2.81 -23.63 9.37
N PRO A 46 -1.54 -23.19 9.32
CA PRO A 46 -0.53 -23.12 10.40
C PRO A 46 -0.46 -21.77 11.15
N LEU A 47 -1.43 -20.88 11.00
CA LEU A 47 -1.40 -19.55 11.62
C LEU A 47 -2.07 -19.58 13.01
N ASP A 48 -1.32 -19.22 14.05
CA ASP A 48 -1.83 -19.18 15.45
C ASP A 48 -2.48 -17.84 15.79
N VAL A 49 -3.39 -17.82 16.78
CA VAL A 49 -3.99 -16.58 17.32
C VAL A 49 -2.91 -15.70 17.95
N ILE A 50 -2.88 -14.40 17.61
CA ILE A 50 -2.04 -13.42 18.30
C ILE A 50 -2.78 -12.93 19.53
N TYR A 51 -2.18 -13.13 20.70
CA TYR A 51 -2.78 -12.73 21.98
C TYR A 51 -2.67 -11.23 22.20
N ALA A 52 -3.58 -10.67 23.00
CA ALA A 52 -3.58 -9.24 23.33
C ALA A 52 -2.23 -8.75 23.88
N GLN A 53 -1.55 -9.59 24.68
CA GLN A 53 -0.25 -9.26 25.28
C GLN A 53 0.81 -8.88 24.23
N GLU A 54 0.84 -9.58 23.10
CA GLU A 54 1.78 -9.31 22.00
C GLU A 54 1.60 -7.90 21.43
N PHE A 55 0.37 -7.36 21.45
CA PHE A 55 0.10 -5.99 21.03
C PHE A 55 0.46 -4.98 22.12
N LEU A 56 0.19 -5.29 23.40
CA LEU A 56 0.53 -4.43 24.53
C LEU A 56 2.04 -4.19 24.62
N ASP A 57 2.83 -5.21 24.28
CA ASP A 57 4.30 -5.15 24.32
C ASP A 57 4.91 -4.31 23.17
N LEU A 58 4.12 -3.87 22.19
CA LEU A 58 4.59 -3.01 21.09
C LEU A 58 4.67 -1.53 21.46
N ALA A 59 3.87 -1.08 22.41
CA ALA A 59 3.87 0.32 22.83
C ALA A 59 5.15 0.63 23.64
N PRO A 60 5.81 1.78 23.42
CA PRO A 60 6.99 2.16 24.19
C PRO A 60 6.66 2.54 25.64
N HIS A 61 5.40 2.86 25.93
CA HIS A 61 4.87 3.11 27.26
C HIS A 61 4.05 1.93 27.77
N ARG A 62 3.72 1.94 29.07
CA ARG A 62 2.86 0.93 29.67
C ARG A 62 1.43 1.10 29.15
N MET A 63 1.00 0.16 28.31
CA MET A 63 -0.39 0.02 27.87
C MET A 63 -1.08 -1.11 28.62
N GLU A 64 -2.22 -0.83 29.24
CA GLU A 64 -3.06 -1.88 29.84
C GLU A 64 -4.07 -2.40 28.82
N PHE A 65 -4.59 -3.61 29.06
CA PHE A 65 -5.61 -4.21 28.20
C PHE A 65 -6.82 -3.30 27.98
N ALA A 66 -7.25 -2.58 29.03
CA ALA A 66 -8.35 -1.62 28.92
C ALA A 66 -8.03 -0.42 28.01
N ASN A 67 -6.77 0.05 27.98
CA ASN A 67 -6.33 1.10 27.07
C ASN A 67 -6.45 0.63 25.61
N LEU A 68 -5.94 -0.57 25.32
CA LEU A 68 -6.00 -1.17 23.99
C LEU A 68 -7.45 -1.37 23.50
N GLU A 69 -8.36 -1.84 24.35
CA GLU A 69 -9.77 -2.02 23.98
C GLU A 69 -10.50 -0.69 23.78
N ASN A 70 -10.19 0.33 24.58
CA ASN A 70 -10.76 1.67 24.37
C ASN A 70 -10.23 2.31 23.08
N ALA A 71 -8.92 2.27 22.83
CA ALA A 71 -8.33 2.79 21.61
C ALA A 71 -8.89 2.09 20.35
N GLN A 72 -9.10 0.76 20.40
CA GLN A 72 -9.77 0.04 19.31
C GLN A 72 -11.21 0.52 19.10
N ARG A 73 -11.97 0.76 20.17
CA ARG A 73 -13.32 1.33 20.07
C ARG A 73 -13.29 2.71 19.42
N ASP A 74 -12.39 3.58 19.85
CA ASP A 74 -12.26 4.94 19.33
C ASP A 74 -11.93 4.93 17.83
N VAL A 75 -11.01 4.07 17.39
CA VAL A 75 -10.70 3.88 15.96
C VAL A 75 -11.93 3.41 15.19
N LEU A 76 -12.65 2.40 15.71
CA LEU A 76 -13.86 1.90 15.07
C LEU A 76 -14.95 2.97 14.98
N GLU A 77 -15.19 3.73 16.05
CA GLU A 77 -16.15 4.82 16.08
C GLU A 77 -15.79 5.94 15.08
N ALA A 78 -14.51 6.33 15.03
CA ALA A 78 -14.01 7.30 14.06
C ALA A 78 -14.23 6.86 12.61
N LEU A 79 -14.17 5.55 12.35
CA LEU A 79 -14.45 4.95 11.04
C LEU A 79 -15.93 4.57 10.83
N ALA A 80 -16.82 4.97 11.74
CA ALA A 80 -18.24 4.59 11.73
C ALA A 80 -18.45 3.06 11.61
N PHE A 81 -17.56 2.29 12.23
CA PHE A 81 -17.50 0.83 12.21
C PHE A 81 -17.34 0.23 10.80
N ARG A 82 -16.82 1.00 9.83
CA ARG A 82 -16.57 0.56 8.46
C ARG A 82 -15.09 0.24 8.28
N VAL A 83 -14.72 -0.99 8.60
CA VAL A 83 -13.38 -1.53 8.37
C VAL A 83 -13.43 -2.54 7.21
N GLY A 84 -12.50 -2.44 6.27
CA GLY A 84 -12.21 -3.52 5.32
C GLY A 84 -12.81 -3.41 3.90
N SER A 85 -13.28 -2.25 3.44
CA SER A 85 -13.92 -2.19 2.11
C SER A 85 -12.99 -1.96 0.92
N VAL A 86 -11.74 -1.53 1.12
CA VAL A 86 -10.86 -1.07 0.03
C VAL A 86 -9.39 -1.35 0.35
N THR A 87 -8.86 -2.51 -0.07
CA THR A 87 -7.43 -2.84 0.09
C THR A 87 -6.73 -2.91 -1.26
N PRO A 88 -5.42 -2.59 -1.35
CA PRO A 88 -4.67 -2.79 -2.58
C PRO A 88 -4.72 -4.24 -3.07
N GLY A 89 -4.66 -5.22 -2.16
CA GLY A 89 -4.75 -6.65 -2.51
C GLY A 89 -6.05 -7.01 -3.21
N ALA A 90 -7.20 -6.52 -2.71
CA ALA A 90 -8.49 -6.74 -3.35
C ALA A 90 -8.54 -6.12 -4.75
N PHE A 91 -8.05 -4.88 -4.92
CA PHE A 91 -7.97 -4.25 -6.24
C PHE A 91 -7.03 -4.96 -7.20
N MET A 92 -5.88 -5.47 -6.74
CA MET A 92 -4.99 -6.26 -7.58
C MET A 92 -5.70 -7.52 -8.09
N ALA A 93 -6.47 -8.20 -7.24
CA ALA A 93 -7.27 -9.36 -7.63
C ALA A 93 -8.36 -8.99 -8.64
N GLU A 94 -9.08 -7.88 -8.42
CA GLU A 94 -10.09 -7.40 -9.37
C GLU A 94 -9.47 -7.01 -10.73
N LEU A 95 -8.34 -6.31 -10.74
CA LEU A 95 -7.60 -6.00 -11.98
C LEU A 95 -7.14 -7.28 -12.69
N TRP A 96 -6.66 -8.26 -11.93
CA TRP A 96 -6.25 -9.55 -12.47
C TRP A 96 -7.42 -10.25 -13.15
N GLU A 97 -8.61 -10.27 -12.56
CA GLU A 97 -9.82 -10.91 -13.13
C GLU A 97 -10.42 -10.10 -14.30
N ALA A 98 -10.45 -8.77 -14.18
CA ALA A 98 -11.05 -7.88 -15.17
C ALA A 98 -10.23 -7.77 -16.47
N LEU A 99 -8.91 -7.97 -16.42
CA LEU A 99 -8.01 -7.67 -17.54
C LEU A 99 -7.34 -8.92 -18.14
N PRO A 100 -7.95 -9.58 -19.15
CA PRO A 100 -7.32 -10.68 -19.88
C PRO A 100 -5.95 -10.31 -20.47
N THR A 101 -5.77 -9.06 -20.90
CA THR A 101 -4.52 -8.55 -21.47
C THR A 101 -3.38 -8.54 -20.46
N LEU A 102 -3.67 -8.22 -19.19
CA LEU A 102 -2.71 -8.31 -18.09
C LEU A 102 -2.28 -9.76 -17.90
N ARG A 103 -3.25 -10.68 -17.80
CA ARG A 103 -2.99 -12.11 -17.64
C ARG A 103 -2.14 -12.68 -18.76
N ILE A 104 -2.41 -12.29 -20.02
CA ILE A 104 -1.60 -12.73 -21.16
C ILE A 104 -0.17 -12.17 -21.07
N LEU A 105 -0.01 -10.90 -20.68
CA LEU A 105 1.28 -10.22 -20.68
C LEU A 105 2.24 -10.75 -19.61
N VAL A 106 1.72 -11.04 -18.41
CA VAL A 106 2.52 -11.51 -17.26
C VAL A 106 2.19 -12.94 -16.83
N GLY A 107 1.44 -13.70 -17.64
CA GLY A 107 1.08 -15.09 -17.38
C GLY A 107 2.20 -16.11 -17.61
N PHE A 108 3.46 -15.66 -17.62
CA PHE A 108 4.60 -16.55 -17.57
C PHE A 108 4.94 -16.91 -16.12
N ASP A 109 5.74 -17.95 -15.93
CA ASP A 109 6.12 -18.45 -14.59
C ASP A 109 6.70 -17.35 -13.69
N GLY A 110 6.10 -17.17 -12.51
CA GLY A 110 6.41 -16.10 -11.54
C GLY A 110 6.15 -14.67 -12.02
N GLY A 111 5.44 -14.49 -13.13
CA GLY A 111 5.20 -13.17 -13.72
C GLY A 111 4.23 -12.33 -12.90
N TRP A 112 3.04 -12.85 -12.59
CA TRP A 112 2.06 -12.13 -11.78
C TRP A 112 2.52 -11.95 -10.34
N ASP A 113 3.04 -12.99 -9.69
CA ASP A 113 3.59 -12.91 -8.34
C ASP A 113 4.65 -11.80 -8.23
N GLY A 114 5.58 -11.75 -9.20
CA GLY A 114 6.59 -10.69 -9.24
C GLY A 114 6.01 -9.28 -9.46
N VAL A 115 4.84 -9.15 -10.10
CA VAL A 115 4.15 -7.86 -10.25
C VAL A 115 3.52 -7.46 -8.91
N GLN A 116 2.87 -8.41 -8.23
CA GLN A 116 2.26 -8.17 -6.92
C GLN A 116 3.32 -7.80 -5.88
N ASP A 117 4.41 -8.56 -5.79
CA ASP A 117 5.55 -8.26 -4.92
C ASP A 117 6.05 -6.84 -5.15
N LYS A 118 6.29 -6.49 -6.43
CA LYS A 118 6.81 -5.16 -6.73
C LYS A 118 5.80 -4.05 -6.47
N ALA A 119 4.52 -4.32 -6.66
CA ALA A 119 3.48 -3.35 -6.34
C ALA A 119 3.39 -3.13 -4.82
N TRP A 120 3.47 -4.19 -4.02
CA TRP A 120 3.51 -4.11 -2.56
C TRP A 120 4.73 -3.34 -2.05
N ASP A 121 5.93 -3.62 -2.59
CA ASP A 121 7.14 -2.84 -2.26
C ASP A 121 6.88 -1.34 -2.42
N VAL A 122 6.35 -0.95 -3.58
CA VAL A 122 6.15 0.47 -3.92
C VAL A 122 5.04 1.08 -3.07
N LEU A 123 3.97 0.34 -2.77
CA LEU A 123 2.91 0.80 -1.87
C LEU A 123 3.43 0.99 -0.44
N CYS A 124 4.28 0.09 0.04
CA CYS A 124 4.89 0.21 1.37
C CYS A 124 5.83 1.42 1.45
N ASP A 125 6.66 1.64 0.42
CA ASP A 125 7.47 2.85 0.31
C ASP A 125 6.60 4.12 0.29
N ALA A 126 5.46 4.06 -0.40
CA ALA A 126 4.55 5.19 -0.53
C ALA A 126 3.82 5.55 0.78
N LEU A 127 3.65 4.61 1.72
CA LEU A 127 3.08 4.88 3.07
C LEU A 127 3.91 5.88 3.87
N GLN A 128 5.18 6.06 3.54
CA GLN A 128 6.05 7.05 4.18
C GLN A 128 5.87 8.47 3.62
N GLN A 129 5.08 8.64 2.55
CA GLN A 129 4.86 9.93 1.91
C GLN A 129 3.65 10.65 2.52
N GLN A 130 3.84 11.91 2.93
CA GLN A 130 2.79 12.73 3.55
C GLN A 130 1.56 12.94 2.65
N ASP A 131 1.77 12.95 1.33
CA ASP A 131 0.73 13.20 0.33
C ASP A 131 -0.03 11.94 -0.10
N LEU A 132 0.31 10.74 0.40
CA LEU A 132 -0.28 9.48 -0.07
C LEU A 132 -1.80 9.50 0.01
N LEU A 133 -2.35 9.98 1.13
CA LEU A 133 -3.78 9.98 1.44
C LEU A 133 -4.60 10.89 0.50
N ARG A 134 -3.95 11.69 -0.35
CA ARG A 134 -4.61 12.54 -1.34
C ARG A 134 -5.11 11.76 -2.55
N PHE A 135 -4.61 10.54 -2.76
CA PHE A 135 -4.95 9.71 -3.91
C PHE A 135 -5.82 8.53 -3.49
N PRO A 136 -6.85 8.17 -4.28
CA PRO A 136 -7.62 6.96 -4.05
C PRO A 136 -6.72 5.71 -4.07
N ILE A 137 -7.00 4.76 -3.17
CA ILE A 137 -6.26 3.49 -3.09
C ILE A 137 -6.30 2.74 -4.43
N SER A 138 -7.40 2.80 -5.18
CA SER A 138 -7.51 2.22 -6.53
C SER A 138 -6.46 2.77 -7.50
N LEU A 139 -6.28 4.09 -7.49
CA LEU A 139 -5.32 4.78 -8.35
C LEU A 139 -3.88 4.44 -7.96
N LEU A 140 -3.57 4.45 -6.67
CA LEU A 140 -2.27 4.04 -6.15
C LEU A 140 -1.96 2.59 -6.53
N THR A 141 -2.92 1.69 -6.35
CA THR A 141 -2.78 0.27 -6.69
C THR A 141 -2.54 0.08 -8.19
N ALA A 142 -3.32 0.73 -9.04
CA ALA A 142 -3.14 0.63 -10.49
C ALA A 142 -1.80 1.21 -10.99
N ALA A 143 -1.35 2.31 -10.39
CA ALA A 143 -0.04 2.89 -10.69
C ALA A 143 1.09 1.94 -10.32
N THR A 144 1.02 1.34 -9.13
CA THR A 144 2.03 0.39 -8.64
C THR A 144 2.00 -0.94 -9.39
N VAL A 145 0.83 -1.47 -9.77
CA VAL A 145 0.70 -2.63 -10.69
C VAL A 145 1.33 -2.31 -12.04
N THR A 146 1.06 -1.14 -12.62
CA THR A 146 1.67 -0.72 -13.89
C THR A 146 3.20 -0.67 -13.78
N GLN A 147 3.73 -0.18 -12.67
CA GLN A 147 5.17 -0.16 -12.40
C GLN A 147 5.73 -1.59 -12.23
N GLY A 148 5.04 -2.45 -11.48
CA GLY A 148 5.40 -3.86 -11.29
C GLY A 148 5.50 -4.60 -12.63
N VAL A 149 4.52 -4.44 -13.51
CA VAL A 149 4.55 -5.00 -14.88
C VAL A 149 5.81 -4.57 -15.63
N LEU A 150 6.20 -3.30 -15.54
CA LEU A 150 7.41 -2.81 -16.22
C LEU A 150 8.67 -3.46 -15.68
N GLU A 151 8.84 -3.52 -14.37
CA GLU A 151 10.03 -4.08 -13.73
C GLU A 151 10.16 -5.59 -13.99
N VAL A 152 9.06 -6.32 -13.89
CA VAL A 152 9.01 -7.76 -14.17
C VAL A 152 9.33 -8.06 -15.64
N LEU A 153 8.80 -7.28 -16.58
CA LEU A 153 9.15 -7.42 -18.00
C LEU A 153 10.62 -7.11 -18.26
N VAL A 154 11.17 -6.06 -17.63
CA VAL A 154 12.60 -5.74 -17.75
C VAL A 154 13.46 -6.91 -17.23
N LYS A 155 13.11 -7.47 -16.06
CA LYS A 155 13.80 -8.63 -15.47
C LYS A 155 13.74 -9.84 -16.41
N ARG A 156 12.56 -10.15 -16.95
CA ARG A 156 12.37 -11.24 -17.92
C ARG A 156 13.21 -11.04 -19.19
N TYR A 157 13.25 -9.83 -19.73
CA TYR A 157 14.01 -9.52 -20.93
C TYR A 157 15.52 -9.61 -20.70
N LYS A 158 16.01 -9.23 -19.50
CA LYS A 158 17.41 -9.44 -19.10
C LYS A 158 17.75 -10.93 -19.06
N ALA A 159 16.89 -11.75 -18.45
CA ALA A 159 17.12 -13.18 -18.28
C ALA A 159 17.06 -13.96 -19.60
N THR A 160 16.04 -13.69 -20.43
CA THR A 160 15.80 -14.45 -21.67
C THR A 160 16.56 -13.89 -22.87
N GLY A 161 16.98 -12.62 -22.83
CA GLY A 161 17.52 -11.92 -23.99
C GLY A 161 16.50 -11.67 -25.11
N MET A 162 15.22 -11.95 -24.87
CA MET A 162 14.11 -11.80 -25.81
C MET A 162 13.09 -10.81 -25.27
N ASN A 163 12.42 -10.08 -26.17
CA ASN A 163 11.28 -9.25 -25.78
C ASN A 163 9.96 -10.04 -25.73
N GLY A 164 8.86 -9.38 -25.31
CA GLY A 164 7.53 -10.00 -25.23
C GLY A 164 6.95 -10.45 -26.59
N ARG A 165 7.64 -10.20 -27.71
CA ARG A 165 7.29 -10.71 -29.05
C ARG A 165 8.24 -11.82 -29.52
N GLY A 166 9.08 -12.36 -28.64
CA GLY A 166 10.07 -13.40 -28.97
C GLY A 166 11.24 -12.92 -29.82
N LYS A 167 11.40 -11.60 -30.03
CA LYS A 167 12.54 -11.07 -30.81
C LYS A 167 13.75 -10.91 -29.92
N SER A 168 14.90 -11.34 -30.43
CA SER A 168 16.21 -11.14 -29.78
C SER A 168 16.48 -9.64 -29.58
N LEU A 169 16.95 -9.30 -28.39
CA LEU A 169 17.29 -7.93 -28.02
C LEU A 169 18.77 -7.67 -28.32
N SER A 170 19.03 -6.77 -29.26
CA SER A 170 20.40 -6.38 -29.66
C SER A 170 21.14 -5.59 -28.59
N LYS A 171 20.42 -4.93 -27.68
CA LYS A 171 20.96 -4.18 -26.56
C LYS A 171 20.24 -4.57 -25.27
N ARG A 172 21.03 -4.88 -24.24
CA ARG A 172 20.55 -5.32 -22.91
C ARG A 172 20.74 -4.24 -21.83
N ASP A 173 20.99 -3.00 -22.23
CA ASP A 173 21.05 -1.88 -21.30
C ASP A 173 19.66 -1.59 -20.71
N THR A 174 19.63 -1.16 -19.44
CA THR A 174 18.39 -0.99 -18.69
C THR A 174 17.42 0.00 -19.36
N ALA A 175 17.91 1.04 -20.03
CA ALA A 175 17.07 2.04 -20.69
C ALA A 175 16.34 1.47 -21.91
N SER A 176 17.05 0.74 -22.78
CA SER A 176 16.46 0.06 -23.93
C SER A 176 15.40 -0.96 -23.51
N LEU A 177 15.70 -1.75 -22.47
CA LEU A 177 14.76 -2.74 -21.94
C LEU A 177 13.51 -2.09 -21.34
N ARG A 178 13.66 -1.00 -20.60
CA ARG A 178 12.53 -0.23 -20.04
C ARG A 178 11.65 0.35 -21.16
N LYS A 179 12.26 0.84 -22.25
CA LYS A 179 11.52 1.31 -23.44
C LYS A 179 10.74 0.17 -24.11
N ALA A 180 11.36 -1.01 -24.24
CA ALA A 180 10.69 -2.20 -24.78
C ALA A 180 9.53 -2.65 -23.88
N ALA A 181 9.73 -2.68 -22.55
CA ALA A 181 8.69 -3.01 -21.58
C ALA A 181 7.51 -2.03 -21.67
N LYS A 182 7.77 -0.71 -21.67
CA LYS A 182 6.74 0.33 -21.85
C LYS A 182 5.94 0.16 -23.14
N LYS A 183 6.60 -0.21 -24.24
CA LYS A 183 5.91 -0.46 -25.52
C LYS A 183 5.03 -1.71 -25.44
N CYS A 184 5.50 -2.76 -24.77
CA CYS A 184 4.78 -4.02 -24.64
C CYS A 184 3.57 -3.91 -23.70
N SER A 185 3.72 -3.19 -22.59
CA SER A 185 2.65 -3.01 -21.59
C SER A 185 1.65 -1.92 -21.94
N ARG A 186 1.76 -1.27 -23.11
CA ARG A 186 0.86 -0.18 -23.51
C ARG A 186 -0.62 -0.60 -23.50
N GLY A 187 -0.96 -1.80 -23.98
CA GLY A 187 -2.35 -2.28 -23.99
C GLY A 187 -2.91 -2.34 -22.57
N VAL A 188 -2.23 -3.08 -21.69
CA VAL A 188 -2.58 -3.19 -20.27
C VAL A 188 -2.74 -1.84 -19.58
N ARG A 189 -1.84 -0.88 -19.87
CA ARG A 189 -1.93 0.47 -19.29
C ARG A 189 -3.19 1.23 -19.74
N LEU A 190 -3.56 1.11 -21.01
CA LEU A 190 -4.78 1.73 -21.54
C LEU A 190 -6.02 1.06 -20.93
N ASP A 191 -6.02 -0.27 -20.82
CA ASP A 191 -7.14 -1.00 -20.23
C ASP A 191 -7.32 -0.65 -18.74
N ILE A 192 -6.23 -0.50 -17.98
CA ILE A 192 -6.26 -0.03 -16.58
C ILE A 192 -6.83 1.40 -16.51
N GLN A 193 -6.40 2.30 -17.39
CA GLN A 193 -6.90 3.67 -17.45
C GLN A 193 -8.41 3.70 -17.77
N GLU A 194 -8.85 2.86 -18.70
CA GLU A 194 -10.26 2.73 -19.08
C GLU A 194 -11.11 2.22 -17.91
N VAL A 195 -10.68 1.15 -17.23
CA VAL A 195 -11.40 0.59 -16.06
C VAL A 195 -11.52 1.60 -14.94
N LEU A 196 -10.46 2.39 -14.70
CA LEU A 196 -10.48 3.43 -13.68
C LEU A 196 -11.13 4.75 -14.14
N GLN A 197 -11.61 4.81 -15.39
CA GLN A 197 -12.18 6.02 -15.99
C GLN A 197 -11.24 7.23 -15.92
N ILE A 198 -9.95 7.00 -16.09
CA ILE A 198 -8.91 8.03 -16.10
C ILE A 198 -8.57 8.38 -17.53
N SER A 199 -8.83 9.63 -17.92
CA SER A 199 -8.30 10.19 -19.16
C SER A 199 -6.90 10.77 -18.93
N ASP A 200 -5.98 10.55 -19.88
CA ASP A 200 -4.73 11.30 -19.90
C ASP A 200 -5.04 12.79 -19.98
N VAL A 201 -4.52 13.58 -19.03
CA VAL A 201 -4.50 15.04 -19.17
C VAL A 201 -3.44 15.36 -20.23
N SER A 202 -3.86 15.36 -21.49
CA SER A 202 -3.02 15.82 -22.60
C SER A 202 -2.84 17.34 -22.49
N GLY A 203 -1.70 17.75 -21.93
CA GLY A 203 -1.17 19.11 -22.08
C GLY A 203 -1.58 20.11 -21.01
N VAL A 204 -0.80 20.19 -19.93
CA VAL A 204 -0.51 21.48 -19.31
C VAL A 204 0.88 21.86 -19.79
N ASN A 205 0.93 22.66 -20.86
CA ASN A 205 2.11 23.47 -21.13
C ASN A 205 2.21 24.48 -19.97
N ALA A 206 3.21 24.29 -19.11
CA ALA A 206 3.77 25.34 -18.28
C ALA A 206 5.19 25.60 -18.78
#